data_AF-A0A356QKI2-F1
#
_entry.id   AF-A0A356QKI2-F1
#
_cell.length_a   1.000
_cell.length_b   1.000
_cell.length_c   1.000
_cell.angle_alpha   90.00
_cell.angle_beta   90.00
_cell.angle_gamma   90.00
#
_symmetry.space_group_name_H-M   'P 1'
#
loop_
_entity.id
_entity.type
_entity.pdbx_description
1 polymer ?
#
loop_
_entity_poly.entity_id
_entity_poly.type
_entity_poly.pdbx_seq_one_letter_code
_entity_poly.pdbx_strand_id
1 'polypeptide(L)'
;MFQRLREDINSVFDRDPAARNFLEVLTNYPGLHALLLHRCGHWLWKKNFKWLARTLSTFSRWLTGIEIHPGATIGRRFFIDHGMGVVIGETAQVGDNVTLYQGVTLGGTSW
;
A
#
# COMPACT_ATOMS: atom_id res chain seq x y z
N MET A 1 3.97 -15.71 1.42
CA MET A 1 3.05 -14.65 1.90
C MET A 1 3.46 -14.12 3.28
N PHE A 2 3.60 -15.00 4.29
CA PHE A 2 4.03 -14.63 5.65
C PHE A 2 5.38 -13.92 5.74
N GLN A 3 6.39 -14.36 4.98
CA GLN A 3 7.70 -13.68 4.95
C GLN A 3 7.57 -12.21 4.48
N ARG A 4 6.72 -11.95 3.49
CA ARG A 4 6.52 -10.62 2.92
C ARG A 4 5.77 -9.69 3.90
N LEU A 5 4.77 -10.23 4.60
CA LEU A 5 4.09 -9.51 5.68
C LEU A 5 5.07 -9.09 6.79
N ARG A 6 5.95 -10.01 7.19
CA ARG A 6 6.99 -9.72 8.20
C ARG A 6 7.96 -8.65 7.72
N GLU A 7 8.38 -8.71 6.46
CA GLU A 7 9.23 -7.67 5.84
C GLU A 7 8.54 -6.30 5.82
N ASP A 8 7.25 -6.24 5.45
CA ASP A 8 6.49 -4.99 5.41
C ASP A 8 6.33 -4.38 6.82
N ILE A 9 6.04 -5.19 7.83
CA ILE A 9 5.92 -4.72 9.23
C ILE A 9 7.28 -4.27 9.77
N ASN A 10 8.34 -5.04 9.55
CA ASN A 10 9.69 -4.65 9.98
C ASN A 10 10.14 -3.33 9.32
N SER A 11 9.77 -3.09 8.06
CA SER A 11 10.11 -1.86 7.37
C SER A 11 9.52 -0.60 8.01
N VAL A 12 8.42 -0.74 8.77
CA VAL A 12 7.85 0.35 9.57
C VAL A 12 8.79 0.70 10.72
N PHE A 13 9.22 -0.30 11.51
CA PHE A 13 10.14 -0.08 12.64
C PHE A 13 11.50 0.46 12.21
N ASP A 14 11.98 0.05 11.04
CA ASP A 14 13.28 0.50 10.52
C ASP A 14 13.25 1.97 10.06
N ARG A 15 12.07 2.53 9.76
CA ARG A 15 11.94 3.82 9.06
C ARG A 15 11.15 4.87 9.81
N ASP A 16 10.30 4.46 10.74
CA ASP A 16 9.56 5.38 11.60
C ASP A 16 10.04 5.24 13.06
N PRO A 17 10.82 6.21 13.55
CA PRO A 17 11.26 6.25 14.95
C PRO A 17 10.11 6.30 15.97
N ALA A 18 8.90 6.67 15.55
CA ALA A 18 7.72 6.72 16.42
C ALA A 18 7.03 5.35 16.59
N ALA A 19 7.41 4.33 15.80
CA ALA A 19 6.84 3.00 15.89
C ALA A 19 7.30 2.28 17.17
N ARG A 20 6.41 2.15 18.17
CA ARG A 20 6.80 1.61 19.49
C ARG A 20 6.70 0.10 19.60
N ASN A 21 5.65 -0.49 19.03
CA ASN A 21 5.38 -1.93 19.17
C ASN A 21 4.52 -2.50 18.03
N PHE A 22 4.56 -3.82 17.89
CA PHE A 22 3.88 -4.56 16.81
C PHE A 22 2.37 -4.34 16.79
N LEU A 23 1.72 -4.30 17.96
CA LEU A 23 0.27 -4.14 18.03
C LEU A 23 -0.14 -2.78 17.49
N GLU A 24 0.54 -1.72 17.90
CA GLU A 24 0.33 -0.37 17.41
C GLU A 24 0.57 -0.27 15.90
N VAL A 25 1.67 -0.84 15.40
CA VAL A 25 1.95 -0.88 13.96
C VAL A 25 0.85 -1.60 13.20
N LEU A 26 0.41 -2.76 13.70
CA LEU A 26 -0.61 -3.56 13.05
C LEU A 26 -1.99 -2.88 13.08
N THR A 27 -2.35 -2.15 14.12
CA THR A 27 -3.71 -1.58 14.26
C THR A 27 -3.83 -0.14 13.81
N ASN A 28 -2.75 0.64 13.77
CA ASN A 28 -2.82 2.10 13.61
C ASN A 28 -1.98 2.66 12.45
N TYR A 29 -1.30 1.83 11.64
CA TYR A 29 -0.54 2.33 10.49
C TYR A 29 -1.34 2.22 9.19
N PRO A 30 -1.94 3.32 8.70
CA PRO A 30 -2.78 3.28 7.50
C PRO A 30 -1.99 2.88 6.26
N GLY A 31 -0.71 3.23 6.18
CA GLY A 31 0.19 2.80 5.10
C GLY A 31 0.36 1.29 5.03
N LEU A 32 0.52 0.63 6.19
CA LEU A 32 0.58 -0.82 6.27
C LEU A 32 -0.76 -1.43 5.84
N HIS A 33 -1.90 -0.93 6.35
CA HIS A 33 -3.23 -1.43 5.98
C HIS A 33 -3.48 -1.31 4.47
N ALA A 34 -3.16 -0.17 3.87
CA ALA A 34 -3.31 0.05 2.44
C ALA A 34 -2.45 -0.92 1.62
N LEU A 35 -1.21 -1.16 2.04
CA LEU A 35 -0.33 -2.13 1.39
C LEU A 35 -0.87 -3.57 1.48
N LEU A 36 -1.38 -3.99 2.64
CA LEU A 36 -1.95 -5.32 2.81
C LEU A 36 -3.20 -5.53 1.96
N LEU A 37 -4.12 -4.56 1.97
CA LEU A 37 -5.32 -4.59 1.15
C LEU A 37 -4.97 -4.55 -0.34
N HIS A 38 -3.98 -3.74 -0.74
CA HIS A 38 -3.47 -3.74 -2.11
C HIS A 38 -2.90 -5.11 -2.50
N ARG A 39 -2.09 -5.76 -1.67
CA ARG A 39 -1.53 -7.09 -1.99
C ARG A 39 -2.63 -8.13 -2.21
N CYS A 40 -3.70 -8.10 -1.41
CA CYS A 40 -4.90 -8.92 -1.62
C CYS A 40 -5.64 -8.53 -2.92
N GLY A 41 -5.85 -7.24 -3.16
CA GLY A 41 -6.50 -6.72 -4.36
C GLY A 41 -5.73 -7.01 -5.64
N HIS A 42 -4.40 -6.95 -5.59
CA HIS A 42 -3.50 -7.29 -6.69
C HIS A 42 -3.58 -8.78 -7.02
N TRP A 43 -3.64 -9.65 -6.01
CA TRP A 43 -3.87 -11.07 -6.24
C TRP A 43 -5.21 -11.33 -6.95
N LEU A 44 -6.29 -10.70 -6.48
CA LEU A 44 -7.61 -10.78 -7.13
C LEU A 44 -7.56 -10.26 -8.58
N TRP A 45 -6.86 -9.14 -8.80
CA TRP A 45 -6.69 -8.53 -10.11
C TRP A 45 -5.98 -9.46 -11.10
N LYS A 46 -4.92 -10.15 -10.66
CA LYS A 46 -4.19 -11.13 -11.47
C LYS A 46 -5.01 -12.40 -11.74
N LYS A 47 -6.03 -12.68 -10.93
CA LYS A 47 -6.99 -13.78 -11.11
C LYS A 47 -8.25 -13.37 -11.90
N ASN A 48 -8.24 -12.20 -12.54
CA ASN A 48 -9.36 -11.63 -13.32
C ASN A 48 -10.64 -11.32 -12.52
N PHE A 49 -10.61 -11.34 -11.18
CA PHE A 49 -11.69 -10.80 -10.34
C PHE A 49 -11.60 -9.27 -10.25
N LYS A 50 -11.67 -8.60 -11.40
CA LYS A 50 -11.37 -7.16 -11.55
C LYS A 50 -12.29 -6.27 -10.72
N TRP A 51 -13.59 -6.56 -10.74
CA TRP A 51 -14.57 -5.81 -9.97
C TRP A 51 -14.29 -5.90 -8.47
N LEU A 52 -14.08 -7.11 -7.94
CA LEU A 52 -13.79 -7.31 -6.51
C LEU A 52 -12.47 -6.64 -6.09
N ALA A 53 -11.44 -6.72 -6.94
CA ALA A 53 -10.17 -6.04 -6.72
C ALA A 53 -10.33 -4.51 -6.66
N ARG A 54 -11.16 -3.92 -7.53
CA ARG A 54 -11.47 -2.48 -7.51
C ARG A 54 -12.30 -2.10 -6.28
N THR A 55 -13.31 -2.89 -5.92
CA THR A 55 -14.09 -2.66 -4.70
C THR A 55 -13.21 -2.67 -3.46
N LEU A 56 -12.27 -3.62 -3.36
CA LEU A 56 -11.30 -3.67 -2.25
C LEU A 56 -10.35 -2.47 -2.24
N SER A 57 -9.87 -2.02 -3.40
CA SER A 57 -9.05 -0.82 -3.55
C SER A 57 -9.81 0.45 -3.12
N THR A 58 -11.08 0.59 -3.50
CA THR A 58 -11.94 1.70 -3.07
C THR A 58 -12.20 1.67 -1.57
N PHE A 59 -12.46 0.49 -0.99
CA PHE A 59 -12.60 0.33 0.45
C PHE A 59 -11.31 0.71 1.18
N SER A 60 -10.15 0.26 0.68
CA SER A 60 -8.83 0.64 1.22
C SER A 60 -8.64 2.16 1.20
N ARG A 61 -8.99 2.83 0.10
CA ARG A 61 -8.92 4.29 -0.01
C ARG A 61 -9.80 4.98 1.02
N TRP A 62 -11.04 4.52 1.20
CA TRP A 62 -11.94 5.06 2.20
C TRP A 62 -11.42 4.87 3.63
N LEU A 63 -10.86 3.71 3.93
CA LEU A 63 -10.34 3.38 5.27
C LEU A 63 -9.06 4.15 5.62
N THR A 64 -8.18 4.38 4.64
CA THR A 64 -6.79 4.83 4.89
C THR A 64 -6.44 6.19 4.30
N GLY A 65 -7.24 6.72 3.36
CA GLY A 65 -6.91 7.89 2.56
C GLY A 65 -5.84 7.67 1.49
N ILE A 66 -5.38 6.43 1.29
CA ILE A 66 -4.36 6.04 0.32
C ILE A 66 -5.02 5.29 -0.84
N GLU A 67 -4.87 5.81 -2.07
CA GLU A 67 -5.34 5.16 -3.28
C GLU A 67 -4.21 4.38 -3.96
N ILE A 68 -4.36 3.06 -4.01
CA ILE A 68 -3.46 2.19 -4.77
C ILE A 68 -4.30 1.35 -5.72
N HIS A 69 -4.12 1.55 -7.03
CA HIS A 69 -4.80 0.74 -8.03
C HIS A 69 -4.37 -0.73 -7.89
N PRO A 70 -5.29 -1.71 -7.95
CA PRO A 70 -4.93 -3.12 -7.79
C PRO A 70 -4.02 -3.66 -8.91
N GLY A 71 -3.98 -2.98 -10.06
CA GLY A 71 -3.04 -3.28 -11.15
C GLY A 71 -1.60 -2.84 -10.90
N ALA A 72 -1.36 -1.91 -9.96
CA ALA A 72 -0.02 -1.40 -9.67
C ALA A 72 0.91 -2.53 -9.22
N THR A 73 2.18 -2.45 -9.61
CA THR A 73 3.20 -3.40 -9.18
C THR A 73 4.03 -2.79 -8.06
N ILE A 74 3.98 -3.40 -6.87
CA ILE A 74 4.71 -2.92 -5.68
C ILE A 74 5.73 -3.96 -5.22
N GLY A 75 6.97 -3.52 -5.07
CA GLY A 75 8.11 -4.29 -4.56
C GLY A 75 7.99 -4.72 -3.09
N ARG A 76 9.14 -5.04 -2.50
CA ARG A 76 9.33 -5.44 -1.09
C ARG A 76 9.73 -4.25 -0.23
N ARG A 77 9.37 -4.28 1.05
CA ARG A 77 9.73 -3.23 2.03
C ARG A 77 9.32 -1.84 1.52
N PHE A 78 8.13 -1.79 0.93
CA PHE A 78 7.51 -0.55 0.51
C PHE A 78 6.83 0.05 1.72
N PHE A 79 7.14 1.30 2.01
CA PHE A 79 6.63 1.99 3.20
C PHE A 79 5.87 3.24 2.77
N ILE A 80 4.70 3.46 3.36
CA ILE A 80 3.93 4.70 3.19
C ILE A 80 3.74 5.28 4.59
N ASP A 81 4.32 6.45 4.81
CA ASP A 81 4.21 7.16 6.08
C ASP A 81 3.19 8.29 5.98
N HIS A 82 2.35 8.44 7.01
CA HIS A 82 1.12 9.25 7.07
C HIS A 82 0.07 8.93 5.99
N GLY A 83 0.47 8.95 4.72
CA GLY A 83 -0.23 8.35 3.57
C GLY A 83 -1.43 9.10 3.00
N MET A 84 -2.04 10.01 3.76
CA MET A 84 -3.23 10.74 3.28
C MET A 84 -2.97 11.39 1.91
N GLY A 85 -3.84 11.13 0.94
CA GLY A 85 -3.76 11.71 -0.40
C GLY A 85 -2.71 11.09 -1.33
N VAL A 86 -2.08 9.97 -0.94
CA VAL A 86 -1.24 9.19 -1.86
C VAL A 86 -2.10 8.57 -2.97
N VAL A 87 -1.66 8.66 -4.22
CA VAL A 87 -2.32 8.06 -5.39
C VAL A 87 -1.30 7.29 -6.23
N ILE A 88 -1.53 5.99 -6.44
CA ILE A 88 -0.70 5.11 -7.26
C ILE A 88 -1.55 4.48 -8.37
N GLY A 89 -1.26 4.84 -9.62
CA GLY A 89 -2.02 4.46 -10.81
C GLY A 89 -1.85 3.00 -11.25
N GLU A 90 -2.69 2.57 -12.18
CA GLU A 90 -2.79 1.17 -12.61
C GLU A 90 -1.49 0.57 -13.13
N THR A 91 -0.75 1.33 -13.94
CA THR A 91 0.47 0.86 -14.62
C THR A 91 1.74 1.21 -13.85
N ALA A 92 1.61 1.80 -12.66
CA ALA A 92 2.75 2.19 -11.85
C ALA A 92 3.58 0.97 -11.43
N GLN A 93 4.90 1.12 -11.48
CA GLN A 93 5.87 0.14 -11.02
C GLN A 93 6.73 0.77 -9.94
N VAL A 94 6.57 0.28 -8.70
CA VAL A 94 7.32 0.72 -7.53
C VAL A 94 8.31 -0.38 -7.16
N GLY A 95 9.59 -0.04 -7.12
CA GLY A 95 10.67 -0.95 -6.77
C GLY A 95 10.72 -1.33 -5.29
N ASP A 96 11.77 -2.06 -4.92
CA ASP A 96 12.03 -2.44 -3.54
C ASP A 96 12.54 -1.25 -2.71
N ASN A 97 12.27 -1.27 -1.41
CA ASN A 97 12.76 -0.29 -0.43
C ASN A 97 12.30 1.16 -0.62
N VAL A 98 11.25 1.41 -1.42
CA VAL A 98 10.72 2.76 -1.60
C VAL A 98 9.93 3.21 -0.37
N THR A 99 10.05 4.49 -0.02
CA THR A 99 9.20 5.16 0.97
C THR A 99 8.45 6.31 0.29
N LEU A 100 7.13 6.39 0.49
CA LEU A 100 6.32 7.54 0.12
C LEU A 100 5.75 8.22 1.37
N TYR A 101 5.55 9.52 1.25
CA TYR A 101 4.85 10.35 2.24
C TYR A 101 3.48 10.78 1.71
N GLN A 102 2.72 11.52 2.52
CA GLN A 102 1.41 12.06 2.17
C GLN A 102 1.42 12.85 0.84
N GLY A 103 0.31 12.79 0.11
CA GLY A 103 0.06 13.59 -1.10
C GLY A 103 0.85 13.18 -2.36
N VAL A 104 1.72 12.16 -2.30
CA VAL A 104 2.49 11.72 -3.48
C VAL A 104 1.58 11.11 -4.53
N THR A 105 1.74 11.54 -5.80
CA THR A 105 1.04 10.96 -6.95
C THR A 105 2.01 10.28 -7.91
N LEU A 106 1.79 8.99 -8.16
CA LEU A 106 2.39 8.20 -9.22
C LEU A 106 1.29 7.88 -10.26
N GLY A 107 0.94 8.87 -11.07
CA GLY A 107 -0.20 8.83 -12.00
C GLY A 107 0.16 9.24 -13.43
N GLY A 108 -0.84 9.28 -14.31
CA GLY A 108 -0.71 9.83 -15.66
C GLY A 108 -0.68 11.37 -15.64
N THR A 109 0.01 11.98 -16.60
CA THR A 109 0.19 13.44 -16.66
C THR A 109 -0.95 14.17 -17.38
N SER A 110 -1.77 13.46 -18.16
CA SER A 110 -2.89 14.01 -18.95
C SER A 110 -3.58 12.89 -19.73
N TRP A 111 -4.86 13.09 -20.07
CA TRP A 111 -5.78 12.14 -20.73
C TRP A 111 -5.63 12.12 -22.25
#